data_AF-A0A970KQ71-F1
#
_entry.id   AF-A0A970KQ71-F1
#
_cell.length_a   1.000
_cell.length_b   1.000
_cell.length_c   1.000
_cell.angle_alpha   90.00
_cell.angle_beta   90.00
_cell.angle_gamma   90.00
#
_symmetry.space_group_name_H-M   'P 1'
#
loop_
_entity.id
_entity.type
_entity.pdbx_description
1 polymer ?
#
loop_
_entity_poly.entity_id
_entity_poly.type
_entity_poly.pdbx_seq_one_letter_code
_entity_poly.pdbx_strand_id
1 'polypeptide(L)'
;HIRYAHEHGIKHYDQFGTVGDLRKDNPLLGLHEFKKKFGGEYIEFIGEFTYVTNAPLYFVFTKLVPFYRRIVRLLLRRRKKDEV
;
A
#
# COMPACT_ATOMS: atom_id res chain seq x y z
N HIS A 1 -23.03 -0.40 -6.52
CA HIS A 1 -22.27 -1.53 -7.12
C HIS A 1 -22.71 -2.89 -6.59
N ILE A 2 -22.79 -3.12 -5.28
CA ILE A 2 -23.25 -4.41 -4.72
C ILE A 2 -24.63 -4.82 -5.26
N ARG A 3 -25.61 -3.90 -5.27
CA ARG A 3 -26.93 -4.15 -5.87
C ARG A 3 -26.86 -4.51 -7.36
N TYR A 4 -26.05 -3.78 -8.13
CA TYR A 4 -25.84 -4.07 -9.55
C TYR A 4 -25.24 -5.48 -9.75
N ALA A 5 -24.24 -5.85 -8.95
CA ALA A 5 -23.62 -7.17 -8.99
C ALA A 5 -24.65 -8.27 -8.71
N HIS A 6 -25.50 -8.07 -7.71
CA HIS A 6 -26.61 -8.98 -7.38
C HIS A 6 -27.61 -9.10 -8.53
N GLU A 7 -28.08 -7.97 -9.09
CA GLU A 7 -29.04 -7.93 -10.21
C GLU A 7 -28.51 -8.63 -11.48
N HIS A 8 -27.20 -8.66 -11.67
CA HIS A 8 -26.54 -9.28 -12.83
C HIS A 8 -25.98 -10.69 -12.54
N GLY A 9 -26.30 -11.28 -11.38
CA GLY A 9 -25.85 -12.64 -11.04
C GLY A 9 -24.34 -12.77 -10.81
N ILE A 10 -23.65 -11.68 -10.49
CA ILE A 10 -22.21 -11.68 -10.19
C ILE A 10 -22.00 -12.25 -8.79
N LYS A 11 -21.22 -13.34 -8.68
CA LYS A 11 -21.04 -14.09 -7.43
C LYS A 11 -20.06 -13.45 -6.44
N HIS A 12 -19.08 -12.70 -6.95
CA HIS A 12 -18.03 -12.10 -6.13
C HIS A 12 -17.92 -10.60 -6.42
N TYR A 13 -17.89 -9.80 -5.36
CA TYR A 13 -17.68 -8.37 -5.44
C TYR A 13 -16.42 -8.01 -4.64
N ASP A 14 -15.37 -7.60 -5.34
CA ASP A 14 -14.10 -7.22 -4.74
C ASP A 14 -14.11 -5.73 -4.34
N GLN A 15 -13.82 -5.45 -3.08
CA GLN A 15 -13.68 -4.09 -2.54
C GLN A 15 -12.23 -3.58 -2.60
N PHE A 16 -11.33 -4.31 -3.27
CA PHE A 16 -9.91 -4.07 -3.36
C PHE A 16 -9.17 -4.15 -2.01
N GLY A 17 -7.86 -3.92 -2.05
CA GLY A 17 -6.96 -4.08 -0.91
C GLY A 17 -7.32 -3.26 0.33
N THR A 18 -7.01 -3.82 1.49
CA THR A 18 -7.12 -3.16 2.80
C THR A 18 -5.77 -3.25 3.52
N VAL A 19 -5.68 -2.69 4.73
CA VAL A 19 -4.50 -2.88 5.57
C VAL A 19 -4.41 -4.31 6.08
N GLY A 20 -3.22 -4.91 5.96
CA GLY A 20 -2.92 -6.22 6.55
C GLY A 20 -2.56 -6.14 8.04
N ASP A 21 -2.11 -4.99 8.52
CA ASP A 21 -1.83 -4.76 9.94
C ASP A 21 -3.12 -4.40 10.69
N LEU A 22 -3.67 -5.36 11.43
CA LEU A 22 -4.94 -5.24 12.15
C LEU A 22 -4.79 -4.78 13.61
N ARG A 23 -3.61 -4.29 14.02
CA ARG A 23 -3.43 -3.76 15.38
C ARG A 23 -4.26 -2.50 15.61
N LYS A 24 -4.80 -2.34 16.82
CA LYS A 24 -5.71 -1.24 17.20
C LYS A 24 -5.08 0.15 17.14
N ASP A 25 -3.76 0.24 17.26
CA ASP A 25 -2.98 1.46 17.17
C ASP A 25 -2.68 1.87 15.71
N ASN A 26 -3.01 1.02 14.73
CA ASN A 26 -2.83 1.37 13.32
C ASN A 26 -3.86 2.45 12.92
N PRO A 27 -3.43 3.66 12.52
CA PRO A 27 -4.34 4.74 12.11
C PRO A 27 -5.20 4.39 10.89
N LEU A 28 -4.82 3.35 10.13
CA LEU A 28 -5.54 2.88 8.95
C LEU A 28 -6.51 1.72 9.25
N LEU A 29 -6.62 1.25 10.50
CA LEU A 29 -7.51 0.13 10.85
C LEU A 29 -8.98 0.39 10.47
N GLY A 30 -9.42 1.65 10.54
CA GLY A 30 -10.76 2.05 10.14
C GLY A 30 -11.11 1.69 8.69
N LEU A 31 -10.12 1.64 7.79
CA LEU A 31 -10.33 1.21 6.40
C LEU A 31 -10.72 -0.27 6.31
N HIS A 32 -10.07 -1.13 7.11
CA HIS A 32 -10.39 -2.55 7.17
C HIS A 32 -11.77 -2.78 7.79
N GLU A 33 -12.05 -2.13 8.92
CA GLU A 33 -13.33 -2.26 9.62
C GLU A 33 -14.51 -1.77 8.78
N PHE A 34 -14.32 -0.69 8.01
CA PHE A 34 -15.32 -0.22 7.06
C PHE A 34 -15.69 -1.30 6.04
N LYS A 35 -14.70 -1.91 5.39
CA LYS A 35 -14.92 -2.95 4.36
C LYS A 35 -15.53 -4.23 4.93
N LYS A 36 -15.09 -4.65 6.12
CA LYS A 36 -15.61 -5.82 6.82
C LYS A 36 -17.10 -5.69 7.16
N LYS A 37 -17.56 -4.49 7.51
CA LYS A 37 -18.98 -4.21 7.79
C LYS A 37 -19.91 -4.40 6.58
N PHE A 38 -19.39 -4.41 5.35
CA PHE A 38 -20.16 -4.77 4.14
C PHE A 38 -20.26 -6.29 3.93
N GLY A 39 -19.76 -7.11 4.85
CA GLY A 39 -19.71 -8.57 4.72
C GLY A 39 -18.54 -9.08 3.88
N GLY A 40 -17.51 -8.26 3.68
CA GLY A 40 -16.30 -8.67 2.96
C GLY A 40 -15.43 -9.60 3.79
N GLU A 41 -14.92 -10.65 3.15
CA GLU A 41 -13.92 -11.56 3.71
C GLU A 41 -12.50 -11.03 3.43
N TYR A 42 -11.62 -11.13 4.42
CA TYR A 42 -10.21 -10.76 4.25
C TYR A 42 -9.46 -11.91 3.59
N ILE A 43 -8.90 -11.65 2.40
CA ILE A 43 -8.09 -12.60 1.64
C ILE A 43 -6.69 -12.00 1.48
N GLU A 44 -5.69 -12.67 2.02
CA GLU A 44 -4.29 -12.32 1.82
C GLU A 44 -3.73 -13.13 0.66
N PHE A 45 -3.25 -12.43 -0.38
CA PHE A 45 -2.60 -13.07 -1.53
C PHE A 45 -1.13 -13.36 -1.24
N ILE A 46 -0.52 -14.21 -2.07
CA ILE A 46 0.89 -14.62 -1.99
C ILE A 46 1.91 -13.45 -2.08
N GLY A 47 1.46 -12.26 -2.47
CA GLY A 47 2.28 -11.06 -2.58
C GLY A 47 3.09 -11.00 -3.87
N GLU A 48 4.23 -10.31 -3.79
CA GLU A 48 5.07 -9.99 -4.94
C GLU A 48 6.34 -10.87 -4.95
N PHE A 49 6.68 -11.39 -6.14
CA PHE A 49 7.92 -12.13 -6.37
C PHE A 49 8.80 -11.36 -7.36
N THR A 50 10.07 -11.19 -7.01
CA THR A 50 11.03 -10.48 -7.86
C THR A 50 12.07 -11.45 -8.41
N TYR A 51 12.14 -11.54 -9.74
CA TYR A 51 13.24 -12.23 -10.43
C TYR A 51 14.30 -11.20 -10.87
N VAL A 52 15.49 -11.28 -10.28
CA VAL A 52 16.56 -10.31 -10.52
C VAL A 52 17.43 -10.77 -11.68
N THR A 53 17.32 -10.08 -12.82
CA THR A 53 18.13 -10.35 -14.02
C THR A 53 19.47 -9.63 -14.03
N ASN A 54 19.56 -8.49 -13.35
CA ASN A 54 20.78 -7.68 -13.24
C ASN A 54 20.98 -7.24 -11.79
N ALA A 55 21.83 -7.98 -11.07
CA ALA A 55 22.09 -7.74 -9.65
C ALA A 55 22.70 -6.35 -9.36
N PRO A 56 23.70 -5.86 -10.12
CA PRO A 56 24.21 -4.50 -9.93
C PRO A 56 23.14 -3.41 -10.04
N LEU A 57 22.31 -3.45 -11.09
CA LEU A 57 21.27 -2.45 -11.29
C LEU A 57 20.18 -2.55 -10.21
N TYR A 58 19.81 -3.78 -9.83
CA TYR A 58 18.86 -4.00 -8.74
C TYR A 58 19.38 -3.44 -7.41
N PHE A 59 20.68 -3.56 -7.13
CA PHE A 59 21.29 -2.93 -5.96
C PHE A 59 21.19 -1.40 -6.00
N VAL A 60 21.52 -0.78 -7.14
CA VAL A 60 21.38 0.68 -7.33
C VAL A 60 19.94 1.12 -7.06
N PHE A 61 18.96 0.43 -7.66
CA PHE A 61 17.55 0.77 -7.51
C PHE A 61 17.04 0.57 -6.08
N THR A 62 17.35 -0.55 -5.43
CA THR A 62 16.81 -0.88 -4.11
C THR A 62 17.53 -0.21 -2.95
N LYS A 63 18.79 0.19 -3.10
CA LYS A 63 19.60 0.79 -2.02
C LYS A 63 19.95 2.25 -2.28
N LEU A 64 20.51 2.57 -3.45
CA LEU A 64 21.01 3.92 -3.72
C LEU A 64 19.87 4.92 -3.97
N VAL A 65 18.82 4.54 -4.72
CA VAL A 65 17.69 5.45 -4.99
C VAL A 65 16.96 5.87 -3.71
N PRO A 66 16.58 4.96 -2.77
CA PRO A 66 15.98 5.36 -1.50
C PRO A 66 16.90 6.23 -0.65
N PHE A 67 18.21 5.93 -0.63
CA PHE A 67 19.20 6.73 0.08
C PHE A 67 19.28 8.15 -0.47
N TYR A 68 19.43 8.30 -1.78
CA TYR A 68 19.42 9.59 -2.47
C TYR A 68 18.14 10.38 -2.15
N ARG A 69 16.96 9.75 -2.29
CA ARG A 69 15.66 10.39 -1.97
C ARG A 69 15.56 10.82 -0.50
N ARG A 70 16.23 10.12 0.42
CA ARG A 70 16.30 10.52 1.84
C ARG A 70 17.14 11.77 2.01
N ILE A 71 18.31 11.85 1.38
CA ILE A 71 19.17 13.04 1.41
C ILE A 71 18.44 14.25 0.82
N VAL A 72 17.81 14.11 -0.34
CA VAL A 72 17.04 15.20 -0.96
C VAL A 72 15.93 15.70 -0.04
N ARG A 73 15.15 14.79 0.57
CA ARG A 73 14.10 15.18 1.53
C ARG A 73 14.64 15.91 2.75
N LEU A 74 15.83 15.54 3.24
CA LEU A 74 16.47 16.24 4.36
C LEU A 74 16.92 17.65 3.98
N LEU A 75 17.52 17.82 2.80
CA LEU A 75 17.94 19.12 2.30
C LEU A 75 16.74 20.06 2.09
N LEU A 76 15.65 19.55 1.48
CA LEU A 76 14.41 20.32 1.30
C LEU A 76 13.77 20.72 2.63
N ARG A 77 13.79 19.84 3.64
CA ARG A 77 13.30 20.17 4.99
C ARG A 77 14.14 21.25 5.69
N ARG A 78 15.46 21.25 5.48
CA ARG A 78 16.36 22.28 6.02
C ARG A 78 16.07 23.63 5.37
N ARG A 79 16.02 23.71 4.02
CA ARG A 79 15.67 24.94 3.31
C ARG A 79 14.34 25.53 3.77
N LYS A 80 13.29 24.70 3.90
CA LYS A 80 11.98 25.17 4.35
C LYS A 80 11.97 25.68 5.80
N LYS A 81 12.91 25.24 6.64
CA LYS A 81 13.09 25.76 8.01
C LYS A 81 13.85 27.08 8.02
N ASP A 82 14.73 27.31 7.04
CA ASP A 82 15.48 28.57 6.90
C ASP A 82 14.64 29.70 6.28
N GLU A 83 13.55 29.35 5.58
CA GLU A 83 12.58 30.29 4.96
C GLU A 83 11.43 30.74 5.91
N VAL A 84 11.32 30.15 7.10
CA VAL A 84 10.30 30.46 8.14
C VAL A 84 10.95 31.15 9.32
#